data_AF-A0A961X977-F1
#
_entry.id   AF-A0A961X977-F1
#
_cell.length_a   1.000
_cell.length_b   1.000
_cell.length_c   1.000
_cell.angle_alpha   90.00
_cell.angle_beta   90.00
_cell.angle_gamma   90.00
#
_symmetry.space_group_name_H-M   'P 1'
#
loop_
_entity.id
_entity.type
_entity.pdbx_description
1 polymer ?
#
loop_
_entity_poly.entity_id
_entity_poly.type
_entity_poly.pdbx_seq_one_letter_code
_entity_poly.pdbx_strand_id
1 'polypeptide(L)'
;IVPKWHDGPHAYFFQNGDGRIMFAIPYERGEFTLIGTTDVPYTADKNKVEISPEEIDYLCAGASEYYTKPISPSDVVATYSGVRPLYDDHAASASKVTRDYVLKRDASGGAPILSVFGGKITTYRELAEHVLEEMAPDFPDMGEPWTREARLPGGDIPLADFDSFLGGLHFVFSGI
;
A
#
# COMPACT_ATOMS: atom_id res chain seq x y z
N ILE A 1 11.03 -7.06 8.20
CA ILE A 1 10.45 -8.41 7.98
C ILE A 1 11.23 -9.37 8.87
N VAL A 2 10.52 -10.14 9.68
CA VAL A 2 11.10 -11.15 10.58
C VAL A 2 10.50 -12.52 10.22
N PRO A 3 11.11 -13.66 10.62
CA PRO A 3 10.45 -14.96 10.55
C PRO A 3 9.07 -14.92 11.24
N LYS A 4 8.16 -15.82 10.89
CA LYS A 4 6.83 -15.92 11.50
C LYS A 4 6.90 -15.78 13.03
N TRP A 5 6.25 -14.75 13.57
CA TRP A 5 6.31 -14.42 14.99
C TRP A 5 5.08 -14.84 15.81
N HIS A 6 3.97 -15.10 15.12
CA HIS A 6 2.72 -15.58 15.73
C HIS A 6 2.00 -16.59 14.86
N ASP A 7 1.18 -17.42 15.49
CA ASP A 7 0.32 -18.38 14.78
C ASP A 7 -0.99 -17.74 14.30
N GLY A 8 -1.50 -18.31 13.20
CA GLY A 8 -2.75 -17.93 12.59
C GLY A 8 -2.61 -16.94 11.42
N PRO A 9 -3.71 -16.74 10.67
CA PRO A 9 -3.72 -15.90 9.47
C PRO A 9 -4.01 -14.42 9.77
N HIS A 10 -4.22 -14.06 11.04
CA HIS A 10 -4.67 -12.73 11.41
C HIS A 10 -3.51 -11.72 11.43
N ALA A 11 -3.80 -10.53 10.92
CA ALA A 11 -2.98 -9.36 11.18
C ALA A 11 -3.35 -8.76 12.55
N TYR A 12 -2.35 -8.23 13.25
CA TYR A 12 -2.54 -7.47 14.46
C TYR A 12 -2.35 -5.99 14.19
N PHE A 13 -3.10 -5.15 14.92
CA PHE A 13 -2.87 -3.72 15.01
C PHE A 13 -2.47 -3.38 16.45
N PHE A 14 -1.38 -2.63 16.60
CA PHE A 14 -0.82 -2.20 17.87
C PHE A 14 -1.00 -0.70 18.02
N GLN A 15 -1.26 -0.25 19.25
CA GLN A 15 -1.35 1.17 19.58
C GLN A 15 -0.09 1.56 20.37
N ASN A 16 0.85 2.22 19.71
CA ASN A 16 2.12 2.57 20.34
C ASN A 16 1.91 3.75 21.31
N GLY A 17 2.79 3.88 22.30
CA GLY A 17 2.70 4.94 23.33
C GLY A 17 2.77 6.38 22.79
N ASP A 18 3.22 6.55 21.54
CA ASP A 18 3.26 7.84 20.83
C ASP A 18 1.95 8.19 20.09
N GLY A 19 0.91 7.35 20.23
CA GLY A 19 -0.39 7.52 19.58
C GLY A 19 -0.44 7.07 18.12
N ARG A 20 0.65 6.52 17.57
CA ARG A 20 0.66 5.88 16.25
C ARG A 20 0.21 4.43 16.35
N ILE A 21 -0.17 3.89 15.20
CA ILE A 21 -0.45 2.46 15.06
C ILE A 21 0.64 1.76 14.27
N MET A 22 0.84 0.50 14.59
CA MET A 22 1.71 -0.41 13.84
C MET A 22 0.95 -1.69 13.54
N PHE A 23 1.26 -2.32 12.42
CA PHE A 23 0.73 -3.61 12.03
C PHE A 23 1.79 -4.69 12.15
N ALA A 24 1.36 -5.89 12.51
CA ALA A 24 2.10 -7.13 12.33
C ALA A 24 1.27 -8.08 11.46
N ILE A 25 1.70 -8.31 10.23
CA ILE A 25 0.92 -8.98 9.18
C ILE A 25 1.63 -10.28 8.78
N PRO A 26 0.94 -11.44 8.77
CA PRO A 26 1.47 -12.66 8.15
C PRO A 26 1.86 -12.41 6.69
N TYR A 27 3.07 -12.76 6.30
CA TYR A 27 3.67 -12.39 5.02
C TYR A 27 4.28 -13.60 4.30
N GLU A 28 4.30 -13.56 2.96
CA GLU A 28 4.77 -14.64 2.07
C GLU A 28 4.26 -16.02 2.52
N ARG A 29 2.94 -16.22 2.40
CA ARG A 29 2.21 -17.46 2.78
C ARG A 29 2.27 -17.79 4.28
N GLY A 30 2.68 -16.84 5.13
CA GLY A 30 2.71 -16.98 6.58
C GLY A 30 4.06 -17.42 7.14
N GLU A 31 5.09 -17.52 6.30
CA GLU A 31 6.46 -17.86 6.73
C GLU A 31 7.15 -16.69 7.45
N PHE A 32 6.66 -15.47 7.26
CA PHE A 32 7.22 -14.26 7.83
C PHE A 32 6.15 -13.40 8.50
N THR A 33 6.61 -12.45 9.29
CA THR A 33 5.79 -11.35 9.82
C THR A 33 6.34 -10.02 9.31
N LEU A 34 5.48 -9.28 8.62
CA LEU A 34 5.74 -7.92 8.17
C LEU A 34 5.29 -6.94 9.26
N ILE A 35 6.25 -6.19 9.79
CA ILE A 35 6.04 -5.23 10.87
C ILE A 35 6.29 -3.82 10.31
N GLY A 36 5.33 -2.92 10.51
CA GLY A 36 5.42 -1.57 9.99
C GLY A 36 4.23 -0.69 10.37
N THR A 37 4.29 0.62 10.18
CA THR A 37 5.32 1.38 9.47
C THR A 37 5.76 2.57 10.34
N THR A 38 6.67 3.37 9.81
CA THR A 38 7.17 4.60 10.41
C THR A 38 6.65 5.83 9.65
N ASP A 39 6.74 6.99 10.30
CA ASP A 39 6.48 8.30 9.70
C ASP A 39 7.67 9.19 10.03
N VAL A 40 8.59 9.31 9.07
CA VAL A 40 9.81 10.12 9.16
C VAL A 40 9.85 11.09 7.98
N PRO A 41 10.03 12.41 8.21
CA PRO A 41 10.24 13.36 7.12
C PRO A 41 11.48 12.98 6.29
N TYR A 42 11.35 13.00 4.96
CA TYR A 42 12.40 12.59 4.05
C TYR A 42 12.67 13.68 3.01
N THR A 43 13.92 14.16 2.96
CA THR A 43 14.36 15.27 2.08
C THR A 43 15.46 14.88 1.10
N ALA A 44 15.94 13.63 1.16
CA ALA A 44 17.02 13.13 0.32
C ALA A 44 16.50 12.56 -1.02
N ASP A 45 17.36 11.85 -1.76
CA ASP A 45 17.04 11.25 -3.05
C ASP A 45 15.98 10.15 -2.90
N LYS A 46 14.78 10.40 -3.43
CA LYS A 46 13.64 9.46 -3.41
C LYS A 46 13.92 8.10 -4.09
N ASN A 47 15.01 7.97 -4.86
CA ASN A 47 15.40 6.70 -5.47
C ASN A 47 16.34 5.86 -4.59
N LYS A 48 16.74 6.37 -3.41
CA LYS A 48 17.68 5.72 -2.48
C LYS A 48 17.11 5.66 -1.07
N VAL A 49 15.82 5.38 -0.97
CA VAL A 49 15.11 5.34 0.30
C VAL A 49 15.39 4.02 0.99
N GLU A 50 16.05 4.09 2.14
CA GLU A 50 16.39 2.95 2.97
C GLU A 50 15.89 3.20 4.39
N ILE A 51 15.57 2.13 5.11
CA ILE A 51 15.17 2.22 6.52
C ILE A 51 16.40 2.54 7.39
N SER A 52 16.24 3.40 8.39
CA SER A 52 17.33 3.69 9.33
C SER A 52 17.41 2.67 10.47
N PRO A 53 18.56 2.55 11.16
CA PRO A 53 18.66 1.75 12.39
C PRO A 53 17.64 2.16 13.45
N GLU A 54 17.38 3.46 13.60
CA GLU A 54 16.41 3.99 14.58
C GLU A 54 14.98 3.58 14.25
N GLU A 55 14.62 3.50 12.97
CA GLU A 55 13.32 2.98 12.54
C GLU A 55 13.19 1.48 12.82
N ILE A 56 14.26 0.69 12.62
CA ILE A 56 14.27 -0.73 12.96
C ILE A 56 14.07 -0.92 14.47
N ASP A 57 14.84 -0.20 15.29
CA ASP A 57 14.74 -0.26 16.75
C ASP A 57 13.33 0.15 17.23
N TYR A 58 12.77 1.22 16.66
CA TYR A 58 11.41 1.66 16.96
C TYR A 58 10.36 0.57 16.69
N LEU A 59 10.41 -0.08 15.51
CA LEU A 59 9.46 -1.12 15.14
C LEU A 59 9.62 -2.37 16.02
N CYS A 60 10.86 -2.78 16.29
CA CYS A 60 11.15 -3.95 17.14
C CYS A 60 10.69 -3.72 18.58
N ALA A 61 10.98 -2.54 19.15
CA ALA A 61 10.57 -2.17 20.50
C ALA A 61 9.04 -2.13 20.62
N GLY A 62 8.35 -1.43 19.70
CA GLY A 62 6.90 -1.31 19.75
C GLY A 62 6.18 -2.65 19.60
N ALA A 63 6.70 -3.56 18.77
CA ALA A 63 6.10 -4.89 18.62
C ALA A 63 6.38 -5.77 19.86
N SER A 64 7.55 -5.62 20.48
CA SER A 64 7.94 -6.35 21.69
C SER A 64 7.12 -6.00 22.93
N GLU A 65 6.45 -4.85 22.95
CA GLU A 65 5.49 -4.51 24.01
C GLU A 65 4.28 -5.46 24.03
N TYR A 66 3.94 -6.05 22.89
CA TYR A 66 2.74 -6.88 22.73
C TYR A 66 3.04 -8.38 22.66
N TYR A 67 4.21 -8.76 22.12
CA TYR A 67 4.58 -10.17 22.00
C TYR A 67 5.25 -10.72 23.26
N THR A 68 4.91 -11.97 23.61
CA THR A 68 5.58 -12.69 24.71
C THR A 68 7.06 -12.93 24.43
N LYS A 69 7.42 -13.24 23.18
CA LYS A 69 8.81 -13.31 22.72
C LYS A 69 9.19 -11.95 22.13
N PRO A 70 10.13 -11.20 22.72
CA PRO A 70 10.53 -9.90 22.18
C PRO A 70 11.24 -10.07 20.84
N ILE A 71 11.04 -9.10 19.96
CA ILE A 71 11.69 -8.98 18.65
C ILE A 71 12.92 -8.09 18.80
N SER A 72 14.05 -8.54 18.26
CA SER A 72 15.28 -7.78 18.22
C SER A 72 15.64 -7.39 16.77
N PRO A 73 16.50 -6.36 16.59
CA PRO A 73 17.05 -6.05 15.27
C PRO A 73 17.75 -7.23 14.59
N SER A 74 18.33 -8.16 15.37
CA SER A 74 18.96 -9.37 14.83
C SER A 74 17.98 -10.40 14.27
N ASP A 75 16.68 -10.29 14.55
CA ASP A 75 15.65 -11.14 13.95
C ASP A 75 15.19 -10.63 12.57
N VAL A 76 15.62 -9.43 12.16
CA VAL A 76 15.23 -8.82 10.89
C VAL A 76 15.99 -9.47 9.73
N VAL A 77 15.24 -10.12 8.82
CA VAL A 77 15.80 -10.83 7.66
C VAL A 77 15.73 -10.03 6.36
N ALA A 78 14.83 -9.05 6.29
CA ALA A 78 14.68 -8.18 5.14
C ALA A 78 13.97 -6.88 5.52
N THR A 79 14.21 -5.82 4.74
CA THR A 79 13.58 -4.51 4.90
C THR A 79 13.20 -3.95 3.54
N TYR A 80 12.20 -3.07 3.52
CA TYR A 80 11.92 -2.20 2.39
C TYR A 80 11.47 -0.85 2.94
N SER A 81 11.66 0.21 2.15
CA SER A 81 11.24 1.56 2.51
C SER A 81 10.68 2.28 1.30
N GLY A 82 9.89 3.32 1.55
CA GLY A 82 9.24 4.11 0.51
C GLY A 82 8.75 5.44 1.06
N VAL A 83 8.76 6.46 0.21
CA VAL A 83 8.32 7.81 0.57
C VAL A 83 6.89 8.02 0.10
N ARG A 84 6.04 8.52 0.99
CA ARG A 84 4.65 8.87 0.67
C ARG A 84 4.63 10.25 0.00
N PRO A 85 4.12 10.39 -1.25
CA PRO A 85 3.98 11.69 -1.92
C PRO A 85 2.73 12.40 -1.40
N LEU A 86 2.78 12.87 -0.15
CA LEU A 86 1.65 13.57 0.48
C LEU A 86 1.53 15.00 -0.06
N TYR A 87 0.31 15.52 -0.13
CA TYR A 87 0.07 16.92 -0.45
C TYR A 87 0.46 17.77 0.75
N ASP A 88 1.41 18.69 0.57
CA ASP A 88 1.81 19.62 1.64
C ASP A 88 0.69 20.64 1.89
N ASP A 89 -0.09 20.40 2.94
CA ASP A 89 -1.12 21.29 3.47
C ASP A 89 -0.56 22.25 4.56
N HIS A 90 0.77 22.31 4.71
CA HIS A 90 1.49 23.01 5.76
C HIS A 90 1.20 22.49 7.19
N ALA A 91 0.74 21.25 7.35
CA ALA A 91 0.56 20.66 8.68
C ALA A 91 1.91 20.44 9.39
N ALA A 92 1.97 20.79 10.69
CA ALA A 92 3.19 20.72 11.50
C ALA A 92 3.70 19.29 11.82
N SER A 93 2.99 18.24 11.41
CA SER A 93 3.34 16.84 11.71
C SER A 93 3.03 15.93 10.52
N ALA A 94 4.03 15.15 10.08
CA ALA A 94 3.91 14.24 8.93
C ALA A 94 2.79 13.21 9.07
N SER A 95 2.45 12.79 10.30
CA SER A 95 1.34 11.85 10.55
C SER A 95 -0.05 12.48 10.43
N LYS A 96 -0.13 13.83 10.45
CA LYS A 96 -1.38 14.60 10.39
C LYS A 96 -1.70 15.18 9.00
N VAL A 97 -0.76 15.11 8.06
CA VAL A 97 -1.00 15.54 6.67
C VAL A 97 -2.13 14.69 6.08
N THR A 98 -3.06 15.34 5.38
CA THR A 98 -4.17 14.61 4.74
C THR A 98 -3.66 13.51 3.81
N ARG A 99 -4.27 12.33 3.92
CA ARG A 99 -3.97 11.17 3.06
C ARG A 99 -4.92 11.07 1.87
N ASP A 100 -5.81 12.05 1.69
CA ASP A 100 -6.65 12.14 0.51
C ASP A 100 -5.87 12.68 -0.68
N TYR A 101 -6.41 12.50 -1.87
CA TYR A 101 -5.80 12.99 -3.09
C TYR A 101 -6.33 14.39 -3.45
N VAL A 102 -5.53 15.14 -4.20
CA VAL A 102 -5.91 16.41 -4.79
C VAL A 102 -5.66 16.35 -6.30
N LEU A 103 -6.66 16.73 -7.08
CA LEU A 103 -6.55 16.90 -8.53
C LEU A 103 -6.42 18.39 -8.85
N LYS A 104 -5.48 18.74 -9.73
CA LYS A 104 -5.36 20.10 -10.28
C LYS A 104 -5.35 20.03 -11.80
N ARG A 105 -6.38 20.60 -12.42
CA ARG A 105 -6.51 20.75 -13.87
C ARG A 105 -6.08 22.15 -14.31
N ASP A 106 -5.22 22.22 -15.32
CA ASP A 106 -4.88 23.44 -16.05
C ASP A 106 -5.15 23.23 -17.54
N ALA A 107 -6.05 24.04 -18.11
CA ALA A 107 -6.38 24.02 -19.54
C ALA A 107 -6.06 25.35 -20.24
N SER A 108 -5.34 26.25 -19.58
CA SER A 108 -5.05 27.60 -20.09
C SER A 108 -4.10 27.60 -21.29
N GLY A 109 -3.25 26.57 -21.42
CA GLY A 109 -2.25 26.43 -22.49
C GLY A 109 -2.75 25.75 -23.77
N GLY A 110 -4.05 25.50 -23.91
CA GLY A 110 -4.66 24.82 -25.06
C GLY A 110 -4.71 23.29 -24.94
N ALA A 111 -3.64 22.65 -24.49
CA ALA A 111 -3.66 21.24 -24.11
C ALA A 111 -3.88 21.11 -22.59
N PRO A 112 -4.92 20.38 -22.13
CA PRO A 112 -5.20 20.21 -20.71
C PRO A 112 -4.12 19.36 -20.02
N ILE A 113 -3.74 19.75 -18.81
CA ILE A 113 -2.86 19.01 -17.91
C ILE A 113 -3.60 18.74 -16.61
N LEU A 114 -3.66 17.49 -16.19
CA LEU A 114 -4.17 17.10 -14.88
C LEU A 114 -3.03 16.56 -14.01
N SER A 115 -2.84 17.16 -12.83
CA SER A 115 -1.84 16.73 -11.85
C SER A 115 -2.52 16.06 -10.66
N VAL A 116 -1.97 14.92 -10.23
CA VAL A 116 -2.44 14.14 -9.07
C VAL A 116 -1.44 14.29 -7.93
N PHE A 117 -1.93 14.69 -6.76
CA PHE A 117 -1.15 14.75 -5.52
C PHE A 117 -1.75 13.81 -4.48
N GLY A 118 -0.94 13.00 -3.81
CA GLY A 118 -1.45 12.00 -2.86
C GLY A 118 -2.14 10.81 -3.55
N GLY A 119 -3.12 10.23 -2.84
CA GLY A 119 -3.84 9.03 -3.27
C GLY A 119 -3.30 7.74 -2.64
N LYS A 120 -4.20 6.95 -2.08
CA LYS A 120 -3.87 5.64 -1.50
C LYS A 120 -4.02 4.57 -2.56
N ILE A 121 -3.24 3.49 -2.45
CA ILE A 121 -3.45 2.29 -3.27
C ILE A 121 -4.88 1.76 -3.12
N THR A 122 -5.51 1.89 -1.96
CA THR A 122 -6.90 1.45 -1.73
C THR A 122 -7.95 2.27 -2.46
N THR A 123 -7.62 3.50 -2.88
CA THR A 123 -8.54 4.42 -3.57
C THR A 123 -8.16 4.62 -5.03
N TYR A 124 -7.19 3.87 -5.57
CA TYR A 124 -6.63 4.12 -6.89
C TYR A 124 -7.69 4.05 -8.01
N ARG A 125 -8.67 3.15 -7.89
CA ARG A 125 -9.72 2.95 -8.91
C ARG A 125 -10.67 4.15 -8.98
N GLU A 126 -11.23 4.55 -7.85
CA GLU A 126 -12.10 5.73 -7.72
C GLU A 126 -11.35 7.01 -8.12
N LEU A 127 -10.08 7.13 -7.72
CA LEU A 127 -9.21 8.23 -8.15
C LEU A 127 -9.05 8.26 -9.68
N ALA A 128 -8.83 7.13 -10.32
CA ALA A 128 -8.70 7.06 -11.77
C ALA A 128 -10.00 7.43 -12.50
N GLU A 129 -11.16 7.03 -11.98
CA GLU A 129 -12.46 7.45 -12.53
C GLU A 129 -12.66 8.96 -12.38
N HIS A 130 -12.39 9.53 -11.21
CA HIS A 130 -12.47 10.98 -10.98
C HIS A 130 -11.49 11.78 -11.86
N VAL A 131 -10.30 11.23 -12.13
CA VAL A 131 -9.36 11.80 -13.11
C VAL A 131 -9.99 11.88 -14.51
N LEU A 132 -10.67 10.82 -14.96
CA LEU A 132 -11.32 10.81 -16.26
C LEU A 132 -12.54 11.74 -16.31
N GLU A 133 -13.31 11.84 -15.22
CA GLU A 133 -14.42 12.79 -15.10
C GLU A 133 -13.95 14.24 -15.27
N GLU A 134 -12.85 14.63 -14.60
CA GLU A 134 -12.24 15.96 -14.74
C GLU A 134 -11.73 16.23 -16.16
N MET A 135 -11.34 15.18 -16.88
CA MET A 135 -10.85 15.28 -18.27
C MET A 135 -11.98 15.14 -19.32
N ALA A 136 -13.17 14.69 -18.96
CA ALA A 136 -14.28 14.45 -19.88
C ALA A 136 -14.61 15.64 -20.82
N PRO A 137 -14.55 16.92 -20.38
CA PRO A 137 -14.78 18.06 -21.27
C PRO A 137 -13.84 18.14 -22.49
N ASP A 138 -12.66 17.51 -22.42
CA ASP A 138 -11.66 17.50 -23.49
C ASP A 138 -11.84 16.32 -24.47
N PHE A 139 -12.71 15.37 -24.15
CA PHE A 139 -12.92 14.13 -24.90
C PHE A 139 -14.41 13.91 -25.18
N PRO A 140 -14.98 14.50 -26.25
CA PRO A 140 -16.42 14.47 -26.52
C PRO A 140 -16.98 13.07 -26.77
N ASP A 141 -16.11 12.12 -27.19
CA ASP A 141 -16.47 10.73 -27.45
C ASP A 141 -16.09 9.78 -26.29
N MET A 142 -15.78 10.33 -25.10
CA MET A 142 -15.46 9.52 -23.92
C MET A 142 -16.68 8.68 -23.52
N GLY A 143 -16.45 7.38 -23.31
CA GLY A 143 -17.48 6.47 -22.84
C GLY A 143 -17.76 6.62 -21.34
N GLU A 144 -18.82 5.96 -20.87
CA GLU A 144 -19.19 5.91 -19.46
C GLU A 144 -18.13 5.20 -18.59
N PRO A 145 -18.04 5.54 -17.28
CA PRO A 145 -17.21 4.80 -16.33
C PRO A 145 -17.58 3.31 -16.30
N TRP A 146 -16.56 2.44 -16.29
CA TRP A 146 -16.76 0.99 -16.41
C TRP A 146 -15.92 0.17 -15.42
N THR A 147 -14.98 0.79 -14.70
CA THR A 147 -13.94 0.04 -13.98
C THR A 147 -14.46 -0.67 -12.72
N ARG A 148 -15.61 -0.23 -12.19
CA ARG A 148 -16.25 -0.82 -11.01
C ARG A 148 -16.61 -2.31 -11.20
N GLU A 149 -17.14 -2.67 -12.37
CA GLU A 149 -17.57 -4.04 -12.68
C GLU A 149 -16.49 -4.84 -13.44
N ALA A 150 -15.39 -4.17 -13.80
CA ALA A 150 -14.29 -4.78 -14.52
C ALA A 150 -13.48 -5.74 -13.64
N ARG A 151 -12.94 -6.78 -14.26
CA ARG A 151 -11.91 -7.63 -13.66
C ARG A 151 -10.56 -7.24 -14.24
N LEU A 152 -9.55 -7.08 -13.37
CA LEU A 152 -8.18 -6.92 -13.84
C LEU A 152 -7.71 -8.21 -14.53
N PRO A 153 -6.78 -8.13 -15.50
CA PRO A 153 -6.21 -9.30 -16.15
C PRO A 153 -5.72 -10.36 -15.14
N GLY A 154 -6.17 -11.60 -15.29
CA GLY A 154 -5.88 -12.71 -14.36
C GLY A 154 -6.81 -12.81 -13.15
N GLY A 155 -7.73 -11.85 -12.96
CA GLY A 155 -8.74 -11.84 -11.90
C GLY A 155 -10.07 -12.48 -12.30
N ASP A 156 -10.18 -13.02 -13.50
CA ASP A 156 -11.35 -13.71 -14.05
C ASP A 156 -11.52 -15.14 -13.52
N ILE A 157 -11.22 -15.34 -12.24
CA ILE A 157 -11.37 -16.61 -11.52
C ILE A 157 -12.86 -16.84 -11.21
N PRO A 158 -13.47 -17.95 -11.66
CA PRO A 158 -14.84 -18.29 -11.33
C PRO A 158 -15.07 -18.32 -9.81
N LEU A 159 -16.08 -17.58 -9.35
CA LEU A 159 -16.44 -17.48 -7.92
C LEU A 159 -15.31 -17.01 -6.98
N ALA A 160 -14.23 -16.46 -7.53
CA ALA A 160 -12.98 -16.17 -6.80
C ALA A 160 -12.40 -17.38 -6.05
N ASP A 161 -12.69 -18.60 -6.52
CA ASP A 161 -12.17 -19.84 -5.97
C ASP A 161 -10.85 -20.21 -6.66
N PHE A 162 -9.74 -19.79 -6.04
CA PHE A 162 -8.40 -20.02 -6.56
C PHE A 162 -8.03 -21.51 -6.59
N ASP A 163 -8.41 -22.29 -5.59
CA ASP A 163 -8.04 -23.70 -5.49
C ASP A 163 -8.73 -24.52 -6.58
N SER A 164 -10.02 -24.29 -6.82
CA SER A 164 -10.75 -24.92 -7.91
C SER A 164 -10.20 -24.51 -9.28
N PHE A 165 -9.88 -23.23 -9.46
CA PHE A 165 -9.28 -22.72 -10.70
C PHE A 165 -7.92 -23.38 -10.99
N LEU A 166 -7.04 -23.44 -9.98
CA LEU A 166 -5.73 -24.07 -10.09
C LEU A 166 -5.84 -25.57 -10.38
N GLY A 167 -6.75 -26.28 -9.70
CA GLY A 167 -7.02 -27.69 -9.94
C GLY A 167 -7.49 -27.96 -11.38
N GLY A 168 -8.33 -27.08 -11.94
CA GLY A 168 -8.77 -27.16 -13.32
C GLY A 168 -7.64 -27.02 -14.33
N LEU A 169 -6.71 -26.09 -14.11
CA LEU A 169 -5.52 -25.93 -14.96
C LEU A 169 -4.64 -27.20 -14.94
N HIS A 170 -4.43 -27.79 -13.75
CA HIS A 170 -3.66 -29.03 -13.63
C HIS A 170 -4.29 -30.17 -14.42
N PHE A 171 -5.62 -30.31 -14.43
CA PHE A 171 -6.31 -31.34 -15.21
C PHE A 171 -6.14 -31.14 -16.73
N VAL A 172 -6.15 -29.90 -17.20
CA VAL A 172 -6.05 -29.59 -18.64
C VAL A 172 -4.62 -29.76 -19.17
N PHE A 173 -3.60 -29.51 -18.36
CA PHE A 173 -2.20 -29.47 -18.81
C PHE A 173 -1.30 -30.58 -18.26
N SER A 174 -1.84 -31.59 -17.57
CA SER A 174 -1.05 -32.71 -16.99
C SER A 174 -0.50 -33.73 -18.01
N GLY A 175 -0.55 -33.43 -19.31
CA GLY A 175 -0.06 -34.27 -20.42
C GLY A 175 1.03 -33.63 -21.29
N ILE A 176 1.63 -32.53 -20.85
CA ILE A 176 2.86 -31.93 -21.42
C ILE A 176 3.98 -32.10 -20.38
#